data_AF-A0A496VUC3-F1
#
_entry.id   AF-A0A496VUC3-F1
#
_cell.length_a   1.000
_cell.length_b   1.000
_cell.length_c   1.000
_cell.angle_alpha   90.00
_cell.angle_beta   90.00
_cell.angle_gamma   90.00
#
_symmetry.space_group_name_H-M   'P 1'
#
loop_
_entity.id
_entity.type
_entity.pdbx_description
1 polymer ?
#
loop_
_entity_poly.entity_id
_entity_poly.type
_entity_poly.pdbx_seq_one_letter_code
_entity_poly.pdbx_strand_id
1 'polypeptide(L)' 'MKRNGVFDLGAENDISQQRASFNTLCQNLGQASPDEISAILAEREVVKPEPGLRPEVIKRLQKRIAEKSVS' A
#
# COMPACT_ATOMS: atom_id res chain seq x y z
N MET A 1 46.04 -11.43 -4.09
CA MET A 1 45.66 -11.72 -5.49
C MET A 1 44.56 -12.78 -5.48
N LYS A 2 43.41 -12.50 -6.09
CA LYS A 2 42.22 -13.39 -6.31
C LYS A 2 41.41 -13.73 -5.04
N ARG A 3 40.07 -13.75 -5.00
CA ARG A 3 38.91 -13.37 -5.86
C ARG A 3 37.67 -13.86 -5.06
N ASN A 4 36.58 -13.13 -4.89
CA ASN A 4 35.26 -13.37 -5.51
C ASN A 4 34.20 -12.81 -4.53
N GLY A 5 33.24 -11.98 -4.95
CA GLY A 5 31.85 -12.41 -5.15
C GLY A 5 31.31 -13.12 -3.90
N VAL A 6 30.43 -12.54 -3.09
CA VAL A 6 29.01 -12.33 -3.40
C VAL A 6 28.47 -11.29 -2.40
N PHE A 7 27.83 -10.22 -2.88
CA PHE A 7 26.86 -9.50 -2.05
C PHE A 7 25.69 -10.47 -1.89
N ASP A 8 25.64 -11.17 -0.76
CA ASP A 8 24.56 -12.11 -0.46
C ASP A 8 23.31 -11.31 -0.10
N LEU A 9 22.63 -10.83 -1.14
CA LEU A 9 21.30 -10.27 -1.05
C LEU A 9 20.34 -11.44 -0.82
N GLY A 10 20.23 -11.88 0.44
CA GLY A 10 19.19 -12.76 0.94
C GLY A 10 19.05 -14.06 0.15
N ALA A 11 19.74 -15.11 0.60
CA ALA A 11 19.52 -16.48 0.17
C ALA A 11 18.03 -16.73 -0.12
N GLU A 12 17.68 -17.30 -1.27
CA GLU A 12 16.28 -17.46 -1.73
C GLU A 12 15.34 -18.07 -0.67
N ASN A 13 15.93 -18.82 0.27
CA ASN A 13 15.29 -19.36 1.45
C ASN A 13 14.74 -18.27 2.40
N ASP A 14 15.50 -17.21 2.67
CA ASP A 14 15.09 -16.10 3.53
C ASP A 14 13.92 -15.32 2.94
N ILE A 15 13.93 -15.09 1.62
CA ILE A 15 12.82 -14.45 0.90
C ILE A 15 11.56 -15.31 0.97
N SER A 16 11.71 -16.62 0.79
CA SER A 16 10.60 -17.58 0.84
C SER A 16 9.98 -17.64 2.24
N GLN A 17 10.82 -17.63 3.28
CA GLN A 17 10.39 -17.64 4.67
C GLN A 17 9.71 -16.32 5.08
N GLN A 18 10.21 -15.18 4.58
CA GLN A 18 9.57 -13.88 4.79
C GLN A 18 8.18 -13.83 4.14
N ARG A 19 8.04 -14.35 2.92
CA ARG A 19 6.74 -14.45 2.22
C ARG A 19 5.76 -15.34 2.98
N ALA A 20 6.21 -16.50 3.45
CA ALA A 20 5.37 -17.39 4.25
C ALA A 20 4.89 -16.71 5.54
N SER A 21 5.80 -16.04 6.25
CA SER A 21 5.50 -15.29 7.48
C SER A 21 4.51 -14.15 7.24
N PHE A 22 4.68 -13.41 6.13
CA PHE A 22 3.77 -12.35 5.73
C PHE A 22 2.37 -12.88 5.40
N ASN A 23 2.28 -13.98 4.66
CA ASN A 23 0.99 -14.59 4.32
C ASN A 23 0.25 -15.08 5.57
N THR A 24 0.96 -15.72 6.51
CA THR A 24 0.41 -16.12 7.80
C THR A 24 -0.08 -14.92 8.60
N LEU A 25 0.69 -13.81 8.62
CA LEU A 25 0.26 -12.58 9.25
C LEU A 25 -1.04 -12.05 8.62
N CYS A 26 -1.12 -11.99 7.28
CA CYS A 26 -2.33 -11.55 6.59
C CYS A 26 -3.55 -12.45 6.90
N GLN A 27 -3.35 -13.77 6.99
CA GLN A 27 -4.42 -14.69 7.37
C GLN A 27 -4.88 -14.46 8.82
N ASN A 28 -3.94 -14.25 9.73
CA ASN A 28 -4.22 -14.01 11.16
C ASN A 28 -4.90 -12.66 11.41
N LEU A 29 -4.57 -11.64 10.61
CA LEU A 29 -5.22 -10.33 10.67
C LEU A 29 -6.67 -10.39 10.13
N GLY A 30 -7.00 -11.43 9.36
CA GLY A 30 -8.30 -11.57 8.72
C GLY A 30 -8.53 -10.53 7.62
N GLN A 31 -9.74 -10.54 7.05
CA GLN A 31 -10.21 -9.50 6.13
C GLN A 31 -11.57 -9.02 6.61
N ALA A 32 -11.72 -7.70 6.73
CA ALA A 32 -13.02 -7.11 6.98
C ALA A 32 -13.86 -7.18 5.70
N SER A 33 -15.15 -7.47 5.85
CA SER A 33 -16.12 -7.39 4.76
C SER A 33 -16.26 -5.95 4.25
N PRO A 34 -16.75 -5.74 3.01
CA PRO A 34 -17.00 -4.39 2.48
C PRO A 34 -17.88 -3.52 3.39
N ASP A 35 -18.85 -4.14 4.08
CA ASP A 35 -19.77 -3.46 4.99
C ASP A 35 -19.07 -3.07 6.30
N GLU A 36 -18.26 -3.96 6.88
CA GLU A 36 -17.44 -3.65 8.06
C GLU A 36 -16.42 -2.54 7.78
N ILE A 37 -15.78 -2.60 6.60
CA ILE A 37 -14.88 -1.52 6.15
C ILE A 37 -15.67 -0.20 6.10
N SER A 38 -16.84 -0.19 5.47
CA SER A 38 -17.64 1.02 5.33
C SER A 38 -18.10 1.58 6.67
N ALA A 39 -18.51 0.71 7.60
CA ALA A 39 -18.89 1.09 8.96
C ALA A 39 -17.72 1.74 9.72
N ILE A 40 -16.54 1.11 9.71
CA ILE A 40 -15.34 1.65 10.37
C ILE A 40 -14.90 2.97 9.71
N LEU A 41 -14.98 3.08 8.39
CA LEU A 41 -14.66 4.32 7.68
C LEU A 41 -15.60 5.47 8.07
N ALA A 42 -16.86 5.18 8.37
CA ALA A 42 -17.85 6.18 8.79
C ALA A 42 -17.57 6.73 10.20
N GLU A 43 -16.84 5.99 11.04
CA GLU A 43 -16.43 6.44 12.38
C GLU A 43 -15.26 7.44 12.37
N ARG A 44 -14.62 7.66 11.21
CA ARG A 44 -13.47 8.56 11.10
C ARG A 44 -13.84 10.00 11.44
N GLU A 45 -12.99 10.65 12.21
CA GLU A 45 -13.12 12.08 12.50
C GLU A 45 -13.08 12.90 11.21
N VAL A 46 -14.02 13.83 11.07
CA VAL A 46 -14.04 14.79 9.96
C VAL A 46 -13.02 15.88 10.25
N VAL A 47 -11.85 15.77 9.61
CA VAL A 47 -10.76 16.75 9.75
C VAL A 47 -10.72 17.71 8.55
N LYS A 48 -10.14 18.90 8.77
CA LYS A 48 -9.88 19.82 7.67
C LYS A 48 -8.80 19.23 6.74
N PRO A 49 -8.93 19.40 5.42
CA PRO A 49 -7.87 19.01 4.49
C PRO A 49 -6.56 19.74 4.79
N GLU A 50 -5.45 19.09 4.48
CA GLU A 50 -4.14 19.74 4.55
C GLU A 50 -4.12 21.03 3.69
N PRO A 51 -3.43 22.10 4.10
CA PRO A 51 -3.41 23.37 3.38
C PRO A 51 -2.99 23.25 1.90
N GLY A 52 -2.18 22.24 1.57
CA GLY A 52 -1.76 21.96 0.20
C GLY A 52 -2.86 21.37 -0.69
N LEU A 53 -3.90 20.77 -0.10
CA LEU A 53 -5.03 20.15 -0.79
C LEU A 53 -6.11 21.19 -1.16
N ARG A 54 -5.68 22.23 -1.86
CA ARG A 54 -6.59 23.25 -2.38
C ARG A 54 -7.50 22.67 -3.47
N PRO A 55 -8.73 23.17 -3.66
CA PRO A 55 -9.67 22.66 -4.66
C PRO A 55 -9.08 22.53 -6.07
N GLU A 56 -8.19 23.43 -6.48
CA GLU A 56 -7.54 23.43 -7.79
C GLU A 56 -6.55 22.27 -7.93
N VAL A 57 -5.85 21.92 -6.85
CA VAL A 57 -4.91 20.78 -6.80
C VAL A 57 -5.70 19.48 -6.92
N ILE A 58 -6.81 19.36 -6.18
CA ILE A 58 -7.71 18.19 -6.23
C ILE A 58 -8.29 18.03 -7.63
N LYS A 59 -8.84 19.09 -8.23
CA LYS A 59 -9.40 19.06 -9.59
C LYS A 59 -8.35 18.63 -10.63
N ARG A 60 -7.12 19.14 -10.51
CA ARG A 60 -6.02 18.77 -11.42
C ARG A 60 -5.64 17.31 -11.29
N LEU A 61 -5.60 16.77 -10.07
CA LEU A 61 -5.33 15.36 -9.82
C LEU A 61 -6.43 14.47 -10.41
N GLN A 62 -7.70 14.80 -10.16
CA GLN A 62 -8.85 14.06 -10.69
C GLN A 62 -8.82 13.99 -12.23
N LYS A 63 -8.50 15.11 -12.89
CA LYS A 63 -8.34 15.15 -14.35
C LYS A 63 -7.27 14.18 -14.84
N ARG A 64 -6.09 14.17 -14.22
CA ARG A 64 -4.98 13.27 -14.58
C ARG A 64 -5.32 11.79 -14.39
N ILE A 65 -6.05 11.47 -13.31
CA ILE A 65 -6.51 10.10 -13.05
C ILE A 65 -7.49 9.67 -14.15
N ALA A 66 -8.47 10.51 -14.49
CA ALA A 66 -9.43 10.22 -15.54
C ALA A 66 -8.73 10.01 -16.90
N GLU A 67 -7.79 10.89 -17.27
CA GLU A 67 -7.00 10.77 -18.50
C GLU A 67 -6.20 9.46 -18.57
N LYS A 68 -5.67 8.98 -17.44
CA LYS A 68 -4.90 7.73 -17.36
C LYS A 68 -5.78 6.47 -17.29
N SER A 69 -7.02 6.60 -16.83
CA SER A 69 -7.96 5.47 -16.72
C SER A 69 -8.65 5.14 -18.05
N VAL A 70 -8.59 6.07 -19.00
CA VAL A 70 -9.21 5.98 -20.32
C VAL A 70 -8.19 5.55 -21.40
N SER A 71 -6.92 5.35 -21.03
CA SER A 71 -5.83 4.95 -21.91
C SER A 71 -5.33 3.54 -21.62
#